data_AF-A0A1L7BEN1-F1
#
_entry.id   AF-A0A1L7BEN1-F1
#
_cell.length_a   1.000
_cell.length_b   1.000
_cell.length_c   1.000
_cell.angle_alpha   90.00
_cell.angle_beta   90.00
_cell.angle_gamma   90.00
#
_symmetry.space_group_name_H-M   'P 1'
#
loop_
_entity.id
_entity.type
_entity.pdbx_description
1 polymer ?
#
loop_
_entity_poly.entity_id
_entity_poly.type
_entity_poly.pdbx_seq_one_letter_code
_entity_poly.pdbx_strand_id
1 'polypeptide(L)'
;MKKGIYLLFITVKKDIKVKVGSLGEIKIKNGLYVYVGSAQNNLEQRIKRHTLKEKKLFWHIDYITSHPYVEIIGAILINGPKSLEPNIACKLSQKFPHIKKFGATDDNACNSHLFKII
;
A
#
# COMPACT_ATOMS: atom_id res chain seq x y z
N MET A 1 6.98 20.15 8.16
CA MET A 1 6.98 18.72 7.76
C MET A 1 5.82 18.49 6.78
N LYS A 2 6.06 17.85 5.64
CA LYS A 2 4.98 17.55 4.68
C LYS A 2 4.08 16.44 5.22
N LYS A 3 2.77 16.65 5.14
CA LYS A 3 1.72 15.69 5.49
C LYS A 3 0.83 15.47 4.27
N GLY A 4 0.30 14.26 4.13
CA GLY A 4 -0.53 13.98 2.97
C GLY A 4 -0.89 12.53 2.80
N ILE A 5 -1.45 12.26 1.63
CA ILE A 5 -1.74 10.95 1.08
C ILE A 5 -0.65 10.60 0.08
N TYR A 6 -0.36 9.32 -0.06
CA TYR A 6 0.52 8.81 -1.09
C TYR A 6 -0.11 7.63 -1.81
N LEU A 7 0.19 7.55 -3.10
CA LEU A 7 -0.04 6.37 -3.92
C LEU A 7 1.32 5.75 -4.21
N LEU A 8 1.58 4.58 -3.64
CA LEU A 8 2.82 3.84 -3.82
C LEU A 8 2.63 2.79 -4.92
N PHE A 9 3.41 2.89 -5.99
CA PHE A 9 3.37 1.96 -7.11
C PHE A 9 4.41 0.87 -6.93
N ILE A 10 3.99 -0.39 -7.00
CA ILE A 10 4.87 -1.54 -6.85
C ILE A 10 4.65 -2.54 -7.98
N THR A 11 5.72 -3.13 -8.48
CA THR A 11 5.66 -4.29 -9.38
C THR A 11 5.93 -5.57 -8.61
N VAL A 12 5.21 -6.62 -8.95
CA VAL A 12 5.36 -7.97 -8.42
C VAL A 12 5.81 -8.84 -9.58
N LYS A 13 7.08 -9.28 -9.57
CA LYS A 13 7.73 -9.94 -10.72
C LYS A 13 7.19 -11.34 -11.01
N LYS A 14 6.64 -12.02 -10.01
CA LYS A 14 5.99 -13.33 -10.13
C LYS A 14 4.97 -13.53 -9.02
N ASP A 15 4.10 -14.52 -9.16
CA ASP A 15 3.17 -14.87 -8.08
C ASP A 15 3.92 -15.17 -6.77
N ILE A 16 3.48 -14.56 -5.68
CA ILE A 16 4.07 -14.73 -4.35
C ILE A 16 3.00 -15.01 -3.30
N LYS A 17 3.45 -15.62 -2.19
CA LYS A 17 2.70 -15.76 -0.96
C LYS A 17 3.40 -14.96 0.13
N VAL A 18 2.64 -14.16 0.87
CA VAL A 18 3.19 -13.30 1.93
C VAL A 18 2.34 -13.46 3.18
N LYS A 19 2.97 -13.70 4.32
CA LYS A 19 2.30 -13.67 5.63
C LYS A 19 2.25 -12.22 6.13
N VAL A 20 1.07 -11.62 6.14
CA VAL A 20 0.86 -10.19 6.43
C VAL A 20 0.13 -10.04 7.76
N GLY A 21 0.87 -9.87 8.85
CA GLY A 21 0.31 -9.56 10.18
C GLY A 21 -0.94 -10.40 10.53
N SER A 22 -2.03 -9.71 10.88
CA SER A 22 -3.33 -10.32 11.21
C SER A 22 -4.13 -10.80 9.99
N LEU A 23 -3.75 -10.45 8.76
CA LEU A 23 -4.38 -10.94 7.54
C LEU A 23 -3.95 -12.37 7.17
N GLY A 24 -2.93 -12.91 7.85
CA GLY A 24 -2.44 -14.26 7.57
C GLY A 24 -1.71 -14.36 6.23
N GLU A 25 -1.73 -15.54 5.62
CA GLU A 25 -1.12 -15.76 4.30
C GLU A 25 -2.04 -15.21 3.20
N ILE A 26 -1.52 -14.29 2.39
CA ILE A 26 -2.19 -13.78 1.20
C ILE A 26 -1.41 -14.18 -0.06
N LYS A 27 -2.14 -14.43 -1.14
CA LYS A 27 -1.58 -14.65 -2.47
C LYS A 27 -1.60 -13.33 -3.24
N ILE A 28 -0.46 -12.95 -3.80
CA ILE A 28 -0.31 -11.77 -4.64
C ILE A 28 0.13 -12.25 -6.02
N LYS A 29 -0.66 -11.92 -7.03
CA LYS A 29 -0.36 -12.27 -8.42
C LYS A 29 0.75 -11.36 -8.96
N ASN A 30 1.46 -11.83 -9.98
CA ASN A 30 2.34 -10.95 -10.73
C ASN A 30 1.55 -9.76 -11.32
N GLY A 31 2.20 -8.62 -11.45
CA GLY A 31 1.58 -7.43 -12.02
C GLY A 31 1.96 -6.12 -11.34
N LEU A 32 1.25 -5.07 -11.71
CA LEU A 32 1.44 -3.71 -11.19
C LEU A 32 0.34 -3.41 -10.17
N TYR A 33 0.76 -2.90 -9.02
CA TYR A 33 -0.12 -2.56 -7.93
C TYR A 33 0.05 -1.10 -7.50
N VAL A 34 -1.04 -0.53 -7.01
CA VAL A 34 -1.03 0.75 -6.31
C VAL A 34 -1.54 0.55 -4.88
N TYR A 35 -0.80 1.10 -3.92
CA TYR A 35 -1.18 1.16 -2.52
C TYR A 35 -1.48 2.60 -2.12
N VAL A 36 -2.62 2.82 -1.46
CA VAL A 36 -3.04 4.13 -0.94
C VAL A 36 -2.78 4.19 0.55
N GLY A 37 -2.01 5.16 1.02
CA GLY A 37 -1.82 5.38 2.45
C GLY A 37 -1.67 6.84 2.79
N SER A 38 -1.75 7.17 4.08
CA SER A 38 -1.48 8.52 4.59
C SER A 38 -0.25 8.58 5.48
N ALA A 39 0.33 9.77 5.53
CA ALA A 39 1.33 10.13 6.53
C ALA A 39 1.02 11.53 7.02
N GLN A 40 0.49 11.61 8.24
CA GLN A 40 0.19 12.90 8.88
C GLN A 40 1.39 13.49 9.63
N ASN A 41 2.46 12.69 9.77
CA ASN A 41 3.76 13.10 10.28
C ASN A 41 4.83 12.58 9.31
N ASN A 42 5.62 13.49 8.72
CA ASN A 42 6.75 13.21 7.83
C ASN A 42 6.45 12.24 6.65
N LEU A 43 5.72 12.73 5.66
CA LEU A 43 5.37 12.00 4.45
C LEU A 43 6.59 11.38 3.73
N GLU A 44 7.66 12.16 3.53
CA GLU A 44 8.86 11.68 2.84
C GLU A 44 9.55 10.53 3.62
N GLN A 45 9.57 10.60 4.95
CA GLN A 45 10.13 9.54 5.80
C GLN A 45 9.29 8.26 5.72
N ARG A 46 7.95 8.39 5.65
CA ARG A 46 7.06 7.23 5.46
C ARG A 46 7.34 6.54 4.13
N ILE A 47 7.50 7.29 3.04
CA ILE A 47 7.85 6.72 1.74
C ILE A 47 9.22 6.06 1.76
N LYS A 48 10.25 6.74 2.26
CA LYS A 48 11.61 6.20 2.37
C LYS A 48 11.65 4.92 3.19
N ARG A 49 10.80 4.80 4.21
CA ARG A 49 10.67 3.55 4.96
C ARG A 49 10.17 2.41 4.06
N HIS A 50 9.14 2.64 3.24
CA HIS A 50 8.61 1.58 2.38
C HIS A 50 9.64 1.09 1.36
N THR A 51 10.58 1.94 0.93
CA THR A 51 11.67 1.57 0.02
C THR A 51 12.76 0.70 0.64
N LEU A 52 12.88 0.64 1.95
CA LEU A 52 13.87 -0.23 2.60
C LEU A 52 13.46 -1.70 2.51
N LYS A 53 14.35 -2.59 2.10
CA LYS A 53 14.07 -4.04 2.13
C LYS A 53 14.11 -4.58 3.54
N GLU A 54 15.20 -4.28 4.25
CA GLU A 54 15.39 -4.65 5.64
C GLU A 54 14.82 -3.56 6.54
N LYS A 55 13.72 -3.89 7.22
CA LYS A 55 13.02 -3.00 8.15
C LYS A 55 12.18 -3.83 9.10
N LYS A 56 11.96 -3.33 10.31
CA LYS A 56 10.88 -3.86 11.17
C LYS A 56 9.56 -3.71 10.42
N LEU A 57 8.79 -4.79 10.25
CA LEU A 57 7.51 -4.74 9.54
C LEU A 57 6.43 -4.17 10.46
N PHE A 58 5.71 -3.15 10.01
CA PHE A 58 4.68 -2.48 10.82
C PHE A 58 3.39 -2.26 10.03
N TRP A 59 3.50 -1.68 8.84
CA TRP A 59 2.36 -1.49 7.94
C TRP A 59 2.17 -2.73 7.07
N HIS A 60 0.93 -3.06 6.69
CA HIS A 60 0.67 -4.18 5.80
C HIS A 60 1.52 -4.14 4.51
N ILE A 61 1.70 -2.95 3.91
CA ILE A 61 2.54 -2.75 2.73
C ILE A 61 4.03 -3.03 2.97
N ASP A 62 4.52 -2.96 4.21
CA ASP A 62 5.91 -3.29 4.54
C ASP A 62 6.20 -4.76 4.25
N TYR A 63 5.25 -5.66 4.56
CA TYR A 63 5.38 -7.11 4.33
C TYR A 63 5.53 -7.43 2.83
N ILE A 64 4.85 -6.68 1.98
CA ILE A 64 4.94 -6.85 0.52
C ILE A 64 6.24 -6.24 0.00
N THR A 65 6.52 -4.98 0.36
CA THR A 65 7.67 -4.25 -0.17
C THR A 65 9.02 -4.83 0.28
N SER A 66 9.06 -5.54 1.40
CA SER A 66 10.25 -6.28 1.84
C SER A 66 10.47 -7.62 1.10
N HIS A 67 9.50 -8.09 0.29
CA HIS A 67 9.68 -9.32 -0.48
C HIS A 67 10.73 -9.15 -1.60
N PRO A 68 11.60 -10.14 -1.88
CA PRO A 68 12.65 -10.04 -2.90
C PRO A 68 12.14 -9.91 -4.35
N TYR A 69 10.86 -10.25 -4.61
CA TYR A 69 10.25 -10.19 -5.95
C TYR A 69 9.34 -8.99 -6.15
N VAL A 70 9.37 -8.04 -5.21
CA VAL A 70 8.57 -6.81 -5.27
C VAL A 70 9.51 -5.65 -5.44
N GLU A 71 9.21 -4.71 -6.33
CA GLU A 71 9.97 -3.47 -6.46
C GLU A 71 9.04 -2.27 -6.40
N ILE A 72 9.50 -1.19 -5.78
CA ILE A 72 8.78 0.09 -5.79
C ILE A 72 9.19 0.82 -7.05
N ILE A 73 8.22 1.20 -7.86
CA ILE A 73 8.42 1.94 -9.10
C ILE A 73 8.44 3.45 -8.81
N GLY A 74 7.63 3.90 -7.86
CA GLY A 74 7.56 5.31 -7.48
C GLY A 74 6.40 5.59 -6.55
N ALA A 75 6.24 6.86 -6.22
CA ALA A 75 5.12 7.34 -5.42
C ALA A 75 4.59 8.68 -5.94
N ILE A 76 3.27 8.84 -5.92
CA ILE A 76 2.62 10.15 -6.08
C ILE A 76 2.29 10.67 -4.69
N LEU A 77 2.64 11.93 -4.42
CA LEU A 77 2.38 12.60 -3.14
C LEU A 77 1.28 13.65 -3.32
N ILE A 78 0.27 13.58 -2.47
CA ILE A 78 -0.87 14.49 -2.48
C ILE A 78 -0.93 15.16 -1.11
N ASN A 79 -0.72 16.48 -1.08
CA ASN A 79 -0.90 17.25 0.14
C ASN A 79 -2.39 17.30 0.51
N GLY A 80 -2.72 16.95 1.75
CA GLY A 80 -4.10 16.98 2.20
C GLY A 80 -4.35 16.25 3.52
N PRO A 81 -5.59 16.33 4.05
CA PRO A 81 -5.96 15.68 5.30
C PRO A 81 -6.04 14.15 5.16
N LYS A 82 -5.92 13.44 6.29
CA LYS A 82 -6.06 11.97 6.36
C LYS A 82 -7.36 11.47 5.71
N SER A 83 -8.44 12.25 5.82
CA SER A 83 -9.76 11.90 5.26
C SER A 83 -9.79 11.76 3.73
N LEU A 84 -8.77 12.21 3.01
CA LEU A 84 -8.67 11.95 1.57
C LEU A 84 -8.26 10.51 1.24
N GLU A 85 -7.60 9.80 2.17
CA GLU A 85 -7.16 8.41 1.99
C GLU A 85 -8.32 7.46 1.63
N PRO A 86 -9.41 7.37 2.45
CA PRO A 86 -10.57 6.56 2.09
C PRO A 86 -11.16 6.96 0.74
N ASN A 87 -11.33 8.25 0.51
CA ASN A 87 -11.97 8.74 -0.72
C ASN A 87 -11.23 8.25 -1.99
N ILE A 88 -9.90 8.21 -1.95
CA ILE A 88 -9.09 7.69 -3.06
C ILE A 88 -9.19 6.16 -3.11
N ALA A 89 -9.03 5.47 -1.97
CA ALA A 89 -9.10 4.01 -1.90
C ALA A 89 -10.45 3.46 -2.39
N CYS A 90 -11.57 4.05 -1.99
CA CYS A 90 -12.91 3.67 -2.42
C CYS A 90 -13.13 3.89 -3.93
N LYS A 91 -12.59 4.97 -4.51
CA LYS A 91 -12.67 5.18 -5.97
C LYS A 91 -11.87 4.14 -6.75
N LEU A 92 -10.72 3.71 -6.22
CA LEU A 92 -9.91 2.66 -6.85
C LEU A 92 -10.55 1.28 -6.70
N SER A 93 -11.20 0.99 -5.57
CA SER A 93 -11.85 -0.29 -5.33
C SER A 93 -13.00 -0.59 -6.31
N GLN A 94 -13.64 0.45 -6.83
CA GLN A 94 -14.67 0.35 -7.87
C GLN A 94 -14.11 0.02 -9.26
N LYS A 95 -12.82 0.29 -9.49
CA LYS A 95 -12.18 0.15 -10.81
C LYS A 95 -11.25 -1.03 -10.91
N PHE A 96 -10.67 -1.48 -9.79
CA PHE A 96 -9.56 -2.42 -9.79
C PHE A 96 -9.78 -3.58 -8.82
N PRO A 97 -9.33 -4.80 -9.19
CA PRO A 97 -9.22 -5.91 -8.25
C PRO A 97 -8.37 -5.54 -7.05
N HIS A 98 -8.76 -5.99 -5.86
CA HIS A 98 -8.09 -5.60 -4.60
C HIS A 98 -7.97 -6.75 -3.62
N ILE A 99 -7.01 -6.62 -2.69
CA ILE A 99 -6.86 -7.58 -1.59
C ILE A 99 -7.74 -7.12 -0.43
N LYS A 100 -8.82 -7.86 -0.16
CA LYS A 100 -9.79 -7.51 0.89
C LYS A 100 -9.11 -7.30 2.25
N LYS A 101 -9.53 -6.26 2.97
CA LYS A 101 -9.03 -5.77 4.27
C LYS A 101 -7.57 -5.30 4.28
N PHE A 102 -6.89 -5.24 3.13
CA PHE A 102 -5.48 -4.83 3.09
C PHE A 102 -5.33 -3.34 3.40
N GLY A 103 -4.66 -3.02 4.50
CA GLY A 103 -4.42 -1.63 4.93
C GLY A 103 -5.63 -0.90 5.52
N ALA A 104 -6.80 -1.55 5.56
CA ALA A 104 -8.07 -0.99 6.03
C ALA A 104 -8.32 -1.21 7.54
N THR A 105 -7.26 -1.27 8.35
CA THR A 105 -7.42 -1.55 9.80
C THR A 105 -8.08 -0.38 10.53
N ASP A 106 -7.71 0.85 10.16
CA ASP A 106 -8.17 2.08 10.80
C ASP A 106 -9.33 2.75 10.03
N ASP A 107 -9.82 2.09 8.96
CA ASP A 107 -10.79 2.66 8.03
C ASP A 107 -11.72 1.56 7.50
N ASN A 108 -12.98 1.59 7.95
CA ASN A 108 -14.02 0.66 7.52
C ASN A 108 -14.78 1.14 6.27
N ALA A 109 -14.50 2.35 5.77
CA ALA A 109 -15.23 2.90 4.63
C ALA A 109 -14.87 2.17 3.34
N CYS A 110 -13.61 1.74 3.19
CA CYS A 110 -13.10 1.10 1.98
C CYS A 110 -12.57 -0.30 2.28
N ASN A 111 -12.98 -1.28 1.49
CA ASN A 111 -12.63 -2.69 1.70
C ASN A 111 -11.13 -3.00 1.54
N SER A 112 -10.31 -2.11 0.99
CA SER A 112 -8.87 -2.32 0.75
C SER A 112 -8.18 -1.01 0.39
N HIS A 113 -6.86 -1.00 0.54
CA HIS A 113 -5.95 0.05 0.10
C HIS A 113 -4.93 -0.46 -0.92
N LEU A 114 -4.97 -1.73 -1.32
CA LEU A 114 -4.05 -2.32 -2.30
C LEU A 114 -4.81 -2.86 -3.51
N PHE A 115 -4.47 -2.34 -4.69
CA PHE A 115 -5.20 -2.57 -5.93
C PHE A 115 -4.26 -3.05 -7.03
N LYS A 116 -4.68 -4.06 -7.81
CA LYS A 116 -3.98 -4.52 -9.01
C LYS A 116 -4.46 -3.70 -10.22
N ILE A 117 -3.55 -2.99 -10.88
CA ILE A 117 -3.87 -2.13 -12.02
C ILE A 117 -3.42 -2.71 -13.37
N ILE A 118 -2.48 -3.68 -13.36
CA ILE A 118 -2.08 -4.50 -14.51
C ILE A 118 -1.84 -5.92 -14.00
#